data_AF-A0A8J4K8K8-F1
#
_entry.id   AF-A0A8J4K8K8-F1
#
_cell.length_a   1.000
_cell.length_b   1.000
_cell.length_c   1.000
_cell.angle_alpha   90.00
_cell.angle_beta   90.00
_cell.angle_gamma   90.00
#
_symmetry.space_group_name_H-M   'P 1'
#
loop_
_entity.id
_entity.type
_entity.pdbx_description
1 polymer ?
#
loop_
_entity_poly.entity_id
_entity_poly.type
_entity_poly.pdbx_seq_one_letter_code
_entity_poly.pdbx_strand_id
1 'polypeptide(L)'
;DRPFRRELEKFLWFRKLPFGLQSSDICQRRTSSLAIYSFASLWCQRCIVVGNGYSIHGQRFGKMIDSHLVIIRLNDAPVKEHKKDVGERTSIRVFFPESVLPNALENNDGTLMVFVPFKPLDFLWLREVLLKTRIKVRCGFWRQPPREGNGNVSQLCILNPYVTYEATYKLLQLNVSNRRYATTGIIALNLALHMCQEVIIAGFGYPGNHDNTTPIHYYNIGRS
;
A
#
# COMPACT_ATOMS: atom_id res chain seq x y z
N ASP A 1 1.09 10.05 24.01
CA ASP A 1 1.23 9.16 25.19
C ASP A 1 2.39 8.18 25.12
N ARG A 2 3.35 8.31 26.05
CA ARG A 2 4.52 7.41 26.19
C ARG A 2 4.18 5.96 26.60
N PRO A 3 3.13 5.66 27.40
CA PRO A 3 2.78 4.29 27.77
C PRO A 3 2.33 3.43 26.59
N PHE A 4 1.39 3.94 25.78
CA PHE A 4 0.89 3.26 24.58
C PHE A 4 2.02 2.93 23.59
N ARG A 5 2.95 3.86 23.39
CA ARG A 5 4.11 3.65 22.52
C ARG A 5 5.00 2.48 22.98
N ARG A 6 5.27 2.36 24.30
CA ARG A 6 6.07 1.26 24.85
C ARG A 6 5.37 -0.09 24.73
N GLU A 7 4.06 -0.11 24.91
CA GLU A 7 3.26 -1.33 24.77
C GLU A 7 3.18 -1.78 23.31
N LEU A 8 3.00 -0.84 22.39
CA LEU A 8 3.04 -1.06 20.95
C LEU A 8 4.41 -1.59 20.48
N GLU A 9 5.50 -1.00 20.97
CA GLU A 9 6.86 -1.45 20.65
C GLU A 9 7.09 -2.91 21.10
N LYS A 10 6.67 -3.27 22.32
CA LYS A 10 6.71 -4.67 22.79
C LYS A 10 5.85 -5.57 21.92
N PHE A 11 4.62 -5.17 21.61
CA PHE A 11 3.70 -5.93 20.76
C PHE A 11 4.31 -6.24 19.38
N LEU A 12 4.93 -5.24 18.74
CA LEU A 12 5.56 -5.38 17.42
C LEU A 12 6.84 -6.23 17.45
N TRP A 13 7.57 -6.22 18.56
CA TRP A 13 8.84 -6.93 18.70
C TRP A 13 8.70 -8.47 18.73
N PHE A 14 7.57 -8.99 19.21
CA PHE A 14 7.33 -10.43 19.35
C PHE A 14 6.59 -11.06 18.16
N ARG A 15 6.33 -10.31 17.08
CA ARG A 15 5.61 -10.80 15.91
C ARG A 15 6.47 -10.75 14.66
N LYS A 16 6.37 -11.81 13.86
CA LYS A 16 6.97 -11.87 12.51
C LYS A 16 6.21 -10.96 11.55
N LEU A 17 6.85 -10.62 10.43
CA LEU A 17 6.18 -9.95 9.32
C LEU A 17 4.93 -10.73 8.85
N PRO A 18 3.86 -10.05 8.41
CA PRO A 18 3.71 -8.59 8.27
C PRO A 18 3.21 -7.86 9.53
N PHE A 19 3.16 -8.51 10.70
CA PHE A 19 2.52 -7.98 11.92
C PHE A 19 3.50 -7.40 12.94
N GLY A 20 4.79 -7.48 12.67
CA GLY A 20 5.84 -7.00 13.55
C GLY A 20 7.20 -7.05 12.86
N LEU A 21 8.25 -6.78 13.62
CA LEU A 21 9.63 -6.69 13.13
C LEU A 21 10.54 -7.81 13.68
N GLN A 22 9.95 -8.86 14.25
CA GLN A 22 10.71 -10.01 14.71
C GLN A 22 11.34 -10.72 13.50
N SER A 23 12.63 -10.48 13.27
CA SER A 23 13.43 -11.28 12.35
C SER A 23 14.42 -12.11 13.16
N SER A 24 14.63 -13.37 12.78
CA SER A 24 15.65 -14.20 13.41
C SER A 24 17.06 -13.80 12.98
N ASP A 25 17.28 -13.05 11.89
CA ASP A 25 18.65 -12.80 11.38
C ASP A 25 18.88 -11.55 10.49
N ILE A 26 17.92 -10.66 10.23
CA ILE A 26 18.15 -9.56 9.26
C ILE A 26 17.67 -8.19 9.75
N CYS A 27 18.67 -7.30 9.86
CA CYS A 27 18.64 -5.84 10.03
C CYS A 27 18.34 -5.27 11.43
N GLN A 28 19.23 -5.56 12.37
CA GLN A 28 19.43 -4.79 13.61
C GLN A 28 20.45 -3.66 13.43
N ARG A 29 20.38 -2.91 12.31
CA ARG A 29 21.12 -1.65 12.17
C ARG A 29 20.14 -0.51 12.02
N ARG A 30 20.21 0.42 12.98
CA ARG A 30 19.41 1.64 13.07
C ARG A 30 19.14 2.23 11.68
N THR A 31 17.91 2.07 11.18
CA THR A 31 17.37 2.88 10.09
C THR A 31 17.06 4.27 10.66
N SER A 32 18.12 5.02 10.94
CA SER A 32 18.07 6.30 11.66
C SER A 32 17.48 7.46 10.83
N SER A 33 16.95 7.21 9.63
CA SER A 33 16.58 8.28 8.69
C SER A 33 15.25 8.07 7.97
N LEU A 34 14.37 7.20 8.47
CA LEU A 34 13.01 7.11 7.92
C LEU A 34 12.13 8.13 8.63
N ALA A 35 11.70 9.14 7.89
CA ALA A 35 10.78 10.15 8.37
C ALA A 35 9.49 9.47 8.87
N ILE A 36 9.20 9.64 10.15
CA ILE A 36 7.89 9.30 10.71
C ILE A 36 6.94 10.41 10.27
N TYR A 37 6.16 10.14 9.22
CA TYR A 37 5.14 11.08 8.78
C TYR A 37 4.04 11.14 9.85
N SER A 38 3.88 12.32 10.45
CA SER A 38 2.74 12.59 11.32
C SER A 38 1.55 12.95 10.43
N PHE A 39 0.56 12.05 10.35
CA PHE A 39 -0.71 12.31 9.67
C PHE A 39 -1.68 13.16 10.52
N ALA A 40 -1.21 13.76 11.62
CA ALA A 40 -2.06 14.50 12.55
C ALA A 40 -2.83 15.66 11.90
N SER A 41 -2.31 16.26 10.82
CA SER A 41 -2.99 17.33 10.06
C SER A 41 -4.11 16.84 9.15
N LEU A 42 -4.27 15.52 8.96
CA LEU A 42 -5.28 14.92 8.08
C LEU A 42 -6.53 14.41 8.82
N TRP A 43 -6.52 14.42 10.15
CA TRP A 43 -7.57 13.86 11.01
C TRP A 43 -8.98 14.41 10.72
N CYS A 44 -9.12 15.59 10.11
CA CYS A 44 -10.40 16.21 9.76
C CYS A 44 -10.79 16.10 8.26
N GLN A 45 -10.05 15.30 7.48
CA GLN A 45 -10.23 15.26 6.02
C GLN A 45 -11.10 14.10 5.55
N ARG A 46 -11.84 14.34 4.46
CA ARG A 46 -12.49 13.30 3.66
C ARG A 46 -11.46 12.67 2.76
N CYS A 47 -11.31 11.36 2.87
CA CYS A 47 -10.38 10.58 2.07
C CYS A 47 -11.14 9.63 1.16
N ILE A 48 -10.54 9.33 0.01
CA ILE A 48 -11.02 8.27 -0.86
C ILE A 48 -9.94 7.22 -1.06
N VAL A 49 -10.30 5.95 -0.87
CA VAL A 49 -9.46 4.80 -1.20
C VAL A 49 -9.95 4.24 -2.52
N VAL A 50 -9.08 4.23 -3.52
CA VAL A 50 -9.37 3.71 -4.85
C VAL A 50 -8.70 2.36 -5.00
N GLY A 51 -9.51 1.31 -4.98
CA GLY A 51 -9.12 -0.05 -5.29
C GLY A 51 -8.91 -0.28 -6.79
N ASN A 52 -8.44 -1.47 -7.12
CA ASN A 52 -8.06 -1.83 -8.49
C ASN A 52 -9.17 -2.56 -9.25
N GLY A 53 -10.29 -2.87 -8.59
CA GLY A 53 -11.36 -3.71 -9.11
C GLY A 53 -12.00 -3.14 -10.37
N TYR A 54 -12.43 -4.03 -11.27
CA TYR A 54 -13.09 -3.65 -12.51
C TYR A 54 -14.43 -2.92 -12.32
N SER A 55 -15.03 -3.00 -11.14
CA SER A 55 -16.29 -2.30 -10.80
C SER A 55 -16.27 -0.79 -11.06
N ILE A 56 -15.08 -0.16 -11.11
CA ILE A 56 -14.93 1.27 -11.42
C ILE A 56 -14.85 1.57 -12.93
N HIS A 57 -14.61 0.57 -13.77
CA HIS A 57 -14.48 0.75 -15.21
C HIS A 57 -15.78 1.28 -15.82
N GLY A 58 -15.67 2.30 -16.68
CA GLY A 58 -16.79 2.93 -17.37
C GLY A 58 -17.70 3.81 -16.48
N GLN A 59 -17.47 3.85 -15.16
CA GLN A 59 -18.31 4.60 -14.22
C GLN A 59 -18.07 6.11 -14.25
N ARG A 60 -16.98 6.57 -14.86
CA ARG A 60 -16.62 7.99 -14.99
C ARG A 60 -16.50 8.74 -13.65
N PHE A 61 -16.06 8.06 -12.60
CA PHE A 61 -15.89 8.65 -11.26
C PHE A 61 -14.69 9.61 -11.14
N GLY A 62 -13.87 9.78 -12.18
CA GLY A 62 -12.59 10.47 -12.07
C GLY A 62 -12.66 11.88 -11.50
N LYS A 63 -13.65 12.69 -11.92
CA LYS A 63 -13.85 14.04 -11.37
C LYS A 63 -14.24 14.04 -9.89
N MET A 64 -15.06 13.06 -9.47
CA MET A 64 -15.48 12.92 -8.08
C MET A 64 -14.32 12.41 -7.22
N ILE A 65 -13.50 11.50 -7.72
CA ILE A 65 -12.29 11.06 -7.02
C ILE A 65 -11.34 12.24 -6.83
N ASP A 66 -11.08 13.00 -7.90
CA ASP A 66 -10.16 14.13 -7.89
C ASP A 66 -10.67 15.33 -7.06
N SER A 67 -11.94 15.36 -6.63
CA SER A 67 -12.43 16.39 -5.70
C SER A 67 -12.05 16.13 -4.24
N HIS A 68 -11.51 14.95 -3.92
CA HIS A 68 -11.06 14.63 -2.56
C HIS A 68 -9.68 15.25 -2.27
N LEU A 69 -9.44 15.55 -1.00
CA LEU A 69 -8.16 16.14 -0.56
C LEU A 69 -7.07 15.08 -0.46
N VAL A 70 -7.43 13.90 0.04
CA VAL A 70 -6.52 12.75 0.16
C VAL A 70 -7.05 11.61 -0.69
N ILE A 71 -6.26 11.21 -1.70
CA ILE A 71 -6.58 10.11 -2.60
C ILE A 71 -5.53 9.02 -2.39
N ILE A 72 -5.98 7.88 -1.86
CA ILE A 72 -5.15 6.71 -1.57
C ILE A 72 -5.33 5.70 -2.70
N ARG A 73 -4.25 5.38 -3.40
CA ARG A 73 -4.21 4.35 -4.46
C ARG A 73 -3.34 3.18 -4.06
N LEU A 74 -3.51 2.07 -4.75
CA LEU A 74 -2.88 0.80 -4.39
C LEU A 74 -1.99 0.29 -5.51
N ASN A 75 -0.92 -0.41 -5.12
CA ASN A 75 -0.16 -1.30 -6.00
C ASN A 75 0.29 -0.60 -7.29
N ASP A 76 0.25 -1.33 -8.40
CA ASP A 76 0.65 -0.91 -9.73
C ASP A 76 -0.53 -0.43 -10.60
N ALA A 77 -1.58 0.10 -9.97
CA ALA A 77 -2.77 0.56 -10.68
C ALA A 77 -2.47 1.80 -11.54
N PRO A 78 -2.58 1.75 -12.87
CA PRO A 78 -2.31 2.87 -13.75
C PRO A 78 -3.44 3.91 -13.69
N VAL A 79 -3.11 5.17 -13.94
CA VAL A 79 -4.03 6.30 -13.77
C VAL A 79 -4.25 7.02 -15.10
N LYS A 80 -3.19 7.29 -15.86
CA LYS A 80 -3.23 8.20 -17.00
C LYS A 80 -4.24 7.82 -18.08
N GLU A 81 -4.24 6.55 -18.47
CA GLU A 81 -5.11 6.03 -19.52
C GLU A 81 -6.56 5.82 -19.04
N HIS A 82 -6.77 5.75 -17.72
CA HIS A 82 -8.06 5.46 -17.10
C HIS A 82 -8.68 6.66 -16.37
N LYS A 83 -8.12 7.86 -16.58
CA LYS A 83 -8.45 9.06 -15.82
C LYS A 83 -9.93 9.43 -15.77
N LYS A 84 -10.71 9.08 -16.80
CA LYS A 84 -12.15 9.32 -16.83
C LYS A 84 -12.84 8.59 -15.68
N ASP A 85 -12.41 7.37 -15.41
CA ASP A 85 -12.99 6.49 -14.40
C ASP A 85 -12.33 6.68 -13.04
N VAL A 86 -10.99 6.82 -13.02
CA VAL A 86 -10.22 6.76 -11.77
C VAL A 86 -9.60 8.09 -11.32
N GLY A 87 -9.70 9.15 -12.11
CA GLY A 87 -9.10 10.47 -11.82
C GLY A 87 -7.62 10.55 -12.22
N GLU A 88 -6.97 11.68 -12.00
CA GLU A 88 -5.55 11.92 -12.30
C GLU A 88 -4.69 12.13 -11.04
N ARG A 89 -5.29 12.44 -9.89
CA ARG A 89 -4.57 12.80 -8.66
C ARG A 89 -4.30 11.58 -7.77
N THR A 90 -3.15 11.60 -7.10
CA THR A 90 -2.71 10.61 -6.11
C THR A 90 -2.00 11.34 -5.00
N SER A 91 -2.47 11.19 -3.77
CA SER A 91 -1.82 11.77 -2.58
C SER A 91 -0.92 10.74 -1.90
N ILE A 92 -1.43 9.50 -1.78
CA ILE A 92 -0.75 8.39 -1.14
C ILE A 92 -0.86 7.17 -2.06
N ARG A 93 0.25 6.45 -2.25
CA ARG A 93 0.23 5.15 -2.91
C ARG A 93 0.79 4.06 -2.00
N VAL A 94 -0.05 3.09 -1.66
CA VAL A 94 0.31 1.97 -0.79
C VAL A 94 0.77 0.80 -1.66
N PHE A 95 1.96 0.26 -1.39
CA PHE A 95 2.58 -0.76 -2.24
C PHE A 95 3.53 -1.68 -1.47
N PHE A 96 3.92 -2.77 -2.11
CA PHE A 96 5.01 -3.66 -1.73
C PHE A 96 5.88 -3.94 -2.97
N PRO A 97 7.09 -4.52 -2.85
CA PRO A 97 8.06 -4.55 -3.96
C PRO A 97 7.50 -5.07 -5.28
N GLU A 98 6.80 -6.19 -5.27
CA GLU A 98 6.26 -6.82 -6.48
C GLU A 98 5.08 -6.07 -7.11
N SER A 99 4.53 -5.07 -6.41
CA SER A 99 3.39 -4.26 -6.85
C SER A 99 3.77 -2.79 -7.11
N VAL A 100 5.06 -2.49 -7.27
CA VAL A 100 5.51 -1.13 -7.58
C VAL A 100 5.21 -0.79 -9.03
N LEU A 101 4.74 0.43 -9.29
CA LEU A 101 4.64 0.96 -10.65
C LEU A 101 6.03 1.07 -11.28
N PRO A 102 6.26 0.45 -12.45
CA PRO A 102 7.53 0.59 -13.16
C PRO A 102 7.74 2.01 -13.68
N ASN A 103 6.66 2.73 -14.01
CA ASN A 103 6.70 4.10 -14.51
C ASN A 103 6.35 5.10 -13.40
N ALA A 104 7.34 5.88 -12.94
CA ALA A 104 7.14 6.90 -11.92
C ALA A 104 6.17 8.01 -12.36
N LEU A 105 6.00 8.22 -13.67
CA LEU A 105 5.11 9.24 -14.23
C LEU A 105 3.63 8.97 -13.96
N GLU A 106 3.25 7.78 -13.50
CA GLU A 106 1.89 7.43 -13.06
C GLU A 106 1.54 8.01 -11.67
N ASN A 107 2.50 8.64 -11.00
CA ASN A 107 2.30 9.42 -9.78
C ASN A 107 2.38 10.91 -10.08
N ASN A 108 1.68 11.72 -9.29
CA ASN A 108 1.87 13.17 -9.27
C ASN A 108 3.11 13.51 -8.43
N ASP A 109 3.71 14.67 -8.71
CA ASP A 109 4.74 15.24 -7.84
C ASP A 109 4.18 15.41 -6.42
N GLY A 110 4.93 14.99 -5.41
CA GLY A 110 4.47 15.04 -4.02
C GLY A 110 3.61 13.85 -3.57
N THR A 111 3.55 12.77 -4.34
CA THR A 111 2.88 11.52 -3.90
C THR A 111 3.69 10.84 -2.79
N LEU A 112 3.07 10.61 -1.62
CA LEU A 112 3.65 9.82 -0.54
C LEU A 112 3.55 8.32 -0.85
N MET A 113 4.71 7.68 -0.98
CA MET A 113 4.84 6.25 -1.22
C MET A 113 4.87 5.50 0.12
N VAL A 114 3.83 4.73 0.42
CA VAL A 114 3.71 3.96 1.67
C VAL A 114 4.03 2.49 1.40
N PHE A 115 5.16 2.04 1.94
CA PHE A 115 5.69 0.70 1.78
C PHE A 115 5.15 -0.26 2.85
N VAL A 116 4.62 -1.40 2.41
CA VAL A 116 4.10 -2.47 3.27
C VAL A 116 5.00 -3.70 3.18
N PRO A 117 5.80 -4.02 4.22
CA PRO A 117 6.66 -5.20 4.21
C PRO A 117 5.88 -6.46 4.58
N PHE A 118 5.93 -7.46 3.71
CA PHE A 118 5.32 -8.79 3.93
C PHE A 118 6.35 -9.86 4.27
N LYS A 119 7.59 -9.71 3.82
CA LYS A 119 8.69 -10.67 4.03
C LYS A 119 10.03 -9.95 4.25
N PRO A 120 11.02 -10.59 4.92
CA PRO A 120 12.33 -9.97 5.17
C PRO A 120 13.02 -9.48 3.89
N LEU A 121 12.78 -10.17 2.79
CA LEU A 121 13.30 -9.83 1.47
C LEU A 121 12.86 -8.43 1.00
N ASP A 122 11.68 -7.96 1.42
CA ASP A 122 11.16 -6.67 1.02
C ASP A 122 12.04 -5.53 1.58
N PHE A 123 12.57 -5.68 2.80
CA PHE A 123 13.50 -4.72 3.38
C PHE A 123 14.85 -4.71 2.68
N LEU A 124 15.33 -5.88 2.23
CA LEU A 124 16.55 -5.95 1.43
C LEU A 124 16.35 -5.21 0.11
N TRP A 125 15.24 -5.43 -0.58
CA TRP A 125 14.90 -4.68 -1.79
C TRP A 125 14.82 -3.17 -1.51
N LEU A 126 14.10 -2.76 -0.47
CA LEU A 126 13.95 -1.34 -0.12
C LEU A 126 15.32 -0.70 0.15
N ARG A 127 16.20 -1.37 0.90
CA ARG A 127 17.56 -0.88 1.16
C ARG A 127 18.32 -0.62 -0.14
N GLU A 128 18.28 -1.55 -1.09
CA GLU A 128 19.00 -1.38 -2.36
C GLU A 128 18.41 -0.23 -3.20
N VAL A 129 17.09 -0.05 -3.20
CA VAL A 129 16.41 1.09 -3.83
C VAL A 129 16.85 2.42 -3.20
N LEU A 130 16.86 2.51 -1.86
CA LEU A 130 17.28 3.71 -1.13
C LEU A 130 18.76 4.05 -1.38
N LEU A 131 19.62 3.03 -1.45
CA LEU A 131 21.06 3.19 -1.71
C LEU A 131 21.39 3.38 -3.19
N LYS A 132 20.39 3.29 -4.08
CA LYS A 132 20.57 3.30 -5.55
C LYS A 132 21.60 2.27 -6.02
N THR A 133 21.67 1.13 -5.35
CA THR A 133 22.58 0.03 -5.69
C THR A 133 21.87 -0.96 -6.58
N ARG A 134 22.65 -1.68 -7.41
CA ARG A 134 22.09 -2.72 -8.28
C ARG A 134 21.48 -3.83 -7.43
N ILE A 135 20.17 -4.02 -7.55
CA ILE A 135 19.42 -5.01 -6.77
C ILE A 135 19.98 -6.42 -7.02
N LYS A 136 20.66 -6.96 -6.00
CA LYS A 136 21.29 -8.29 -6.06
C LYS A 136 20.32 -9.42 -5.75
N VAL A 137 19.21 -9.11 -5.09
CA VAL A 137 18.16 -10.08 -4.76
C VAL A 137 17.37 -10.43 -6.02
N ARG A 138 17.41 -11.69 -6.43
CA ARG A 138 16.75 -12.18 -7.66
C ARG A 138 15.66 -13.22 -7.44
N CYS A 139 15.61 -13.84 -6.27
CA CYS A 139 14.73 -14.96 -5.97
C CYS A 139 13.85 -14.63 -4.75
N GLY A 140 12.66 -15.23 -4.65
CA GLY A 140 11.74 -15.02 -3.53
C GLY A 140 10.67 -13.94 -3.75
N PHE A 141 10.63 -13.34 -4.93
CA PHE A 141 9.55 -12.47 -5.41
C PHE A 141 8.75 -13.20 -6.50
N TRP A 142 7.42 -13.21 -6.38
CA TRP A 142 6.55 -13.85 -7.38
C TRP A 142 6.48 -13.06 -8.69
N ARG A 143 6.73 -11.75 -8.63
CA ARG A 143 6.96 -10.87 -9.77
C ARG A 143 8.20 -10.03 -9.47
N GLN A 144 9.08 -9.89 -10.45
CA GLN A 144 10.33 -9.15 -10.28
C GLN A 144 10.02 -7.67 -10.03
N PRO A 145 10.44 -7.11 -8.88
CA PRO A 145 10.26 -5.70 -8.60
C PRO A 145 11.21 -4.85 -9.47
N PRO A 146 10.97 -3.54 -9.63
CA PRO A 146 11.85 -2.65 -10.38
C PRO A 146 13.29 -2.73 -9.87
N ARG A 147 14.23 -2.75 -10.81
CA ARG A 147 15.68 -2.92 -10.55
C ARG A 147 16.40 -1.62 -10.24
N GLU A 148 15.78 -0.51 -10.56
CA GLU A 148 16.29 0.84 -10.37
C GLU A 148 15.19 1.67 -9.71
N GLY A 149 15.57 2.45 -8.70
CA GLY A 149 14.68 3.40 -8.04
C GLY A 149 14.41 4.59 -8.97
N ASN A 150 13.49 4.43 -9.92
CA ASN A 150 13.13 5.50 -10.87
C ASN A 150 12.11 6.51 -10.30
N GLY A 151 11.65 6.31 -9.07
CA GLY A 151 10.73 7.23 -8.38
C GLY A 151 11.47 8.27 -7.54
N ASN A 152 10.86 9.44 -7.35
CA ASN A 152 11.30 10.41 -6.36
C ASN A 152 11.12 9.81 -4.96
N VAL A 153 12.16 9.15 -4.44
CA VAL A 153 12.17 8.46 -3.14
C VAL A 153 12.08 9.44 -1.95
N SER A 154 12.09 10.75 -2.22
CA SER A 154 12.07 11.81 -1.21
C SER A 154 10.83 11.75 -0.30
N GLN A 155 9.77 11.06 -0.72
CA GLN A 155 8.55 10.88 0.07
C GLN A 155 8.17 9.40 0.18
N LEU A 156 9.07 8.59 0.76
CA LEU A 156 8.79 7.20 1.13
C LEU A 156 8.60 7.06 2.64
N CYS A 157 7.58 6.29 3.04
CA CYS A 157 7.34 5.91 4.43
C CYS A 157 7.14 4.39 4.55
N ILE A 158 7.59 3.80 5.66
CA ILE A 158 7.30 2.39 5.98
C ILE A 158 6.05 2.35 6.85
N LEU A 159 5.06 1.56 6.44
CA LEU A 159 3.83 1.38 7.21
C LEU A 159 4.13 0.71 8.56
N ASN A 160 3.55 1.24 9.62
CA ASN A 160 3.60 0.59 10.93
C ASN A 160 2.89 -0.79 10.84
N PRO A 161 3.57 -1.92 11.15
CA PRO A 161 2.99 -3.25 11.03
C PRO A 161 1.70 -3.47 11.85
N TYR A 162 1.48 -2.63 12.87
CA TYR A 162 0.23 -2.65 13.65
C TYR A 162 -1.00 -2.36 12.80
N VAL A 163 -0.89 -1.48 11.79
CA VAL A 163 -2.00 -1.18 10.86
C VAL A 163 -2.38 -2.45 10.08
N THR A 164 -1.40 -3.25 9.66
CA THR A 164 -1.63 -4.53 9.00
C THR A 164 -2.23 -5.57 9.95
N TYR A 165 -1.78 -5.58 11.20
CA TYR A 165 -2.33 -6.44 12.25
C TYR A 165 -3.81 -6.13 12.51
N GLU A 166 -4.16 -4.86 12.69
CA GLU A 166 -5.55 -4.44 12.94
C GLU A 166 -6.45 -4.75 11.75
N ALA A 167 -6.01 -4.43 10.53
CA ALA A 167 -6.71 -4.82 9.30
C ALA A 167 -7.01 -6.33 9.24
N THR A 168 -6.04 -7.16 9.65
CA THR A 168 -6.15 -8.61 9.54
C THR A 168 -7.03 -9.23 10.64
N TYR A 169 -6.75 -8.88 11.89
CA TYR A 169 -7.30 -9.60 13.04
C TYR A 169 -8.42 -8.86 13.77
N LYS A 170 -8.50 -7.54 13.63
CA LYS A 170 -9.58 -6.75 14.25
C LYS A 170 -10.67 -6.44 13.23
N LEU A 171 -10.30 -5.98 12.04
CA LEU A 171 -11.24 -5.59 11.00
C LEU A 171 -11.82 -6.83 10.27
N LEU A 172 -10.96 -7.68 9.72
CA LEU A 172 -11.41 -8.90 9.02
C LEU A 172 -11.67 -10.11 9.93
N GLN A 173 -11.24 -10.04 11.19
CA GLN A 173 -11.37 -11.14 12.16
C GLN A 173 -10.87 -12.50 11.63
N LEU A 174 -9.80 -12.48 10.82
CA LEU A 174 -9.24 -13.72 10.27
C LEU A 174 -8.65 -14.58 11.38
N ASN A 175 -8.71 -15.91 11.22
CA ASN A 175 -8.09 -16.80 12.19
C ASN A 175 -6.55 -16.72 12.13
N VAL A 176 -5.93 -16.48 13.29
CA VAL A 176 -4.48 -16.40 13.50
C VAL A 176 -3.77 -17.67 13.02
N SER A 177 -4.42 -18.84 13.10
CA SER A 177 -3.83 -20.12 12.67
C SER A 177 -3.57 -20.20 11.16
N ASN A 178 -4.34 -19.46 10.35
CA ASN A 178 -4.37 -19.66 8.89
C ASN A 178 -3.20 -18.98 8.16
N ARG A 179 -2.32 -18.26 8.87
CA ARG A 179 -1.19 -17.47 8.33
C ARG A 179 -1.59 -16.53 7.17
N ARG A 180 -2.89 -16.21 7.06
CA ARG A 180 -3.44 -15.26 6.10
C ARG A 180 -3.37 -13.85 6.69
N TYR A 181 -3.24 -12.88 5.81
CA TYR A 181 -3.26 -11.47 6.17
C TYR A 181 -4.18 -10.71 5.21
N ALA A 182 -4.61 -9.53 5.64
CA ALA A 182 -5.43 -8.64 4.84
C ALA A 182 -4.75 -8.27 3.50
N THR A 183 -5.55 -8.06 2.45
CA THR A 183 -5.05 -7.56 1.17
C THR A 183 -4.56 -6.11 1.31
N THR A 184 -3.69 -5.65 0.41
CA THR A 184 -3.22 -4.24 0.41
C THR A 184 -4.37 -3.24 0.43
N GLY A 185 -5.49 -3.54 -0.23
CA GLY A 185 -6.68 -2.68 -0.21
C GLY A 185 -7.33 -2.56 1.16
N ILE A 186 -7.46 -3.66 1.90
CA ILE A 186 -7.99 -3.62 3.27
C ILE A 186 -6.98 -2.98 4.24
N ILE A 187 -5.68 -3.20 4.04
CA ILE A 187 -4.63 -2.53 4.81
C ILE A 187 -4.69 -1.01 4.59
N ALA A 188 -4.84 -0.56 3.35
CA ALA A 188 -4.97 0.86 3.00
C ALA A 188 -6.27 1.48 3.51
N LEU A 189 -7.37 0.73 3.49
CA LEU A 189 -8.62 1.14 4.13
C LEU A 189 -8.43 1.34 5.64
N ASN A 190 -7.77 0.40 6.32
CA ASN A 190 -7.48 0.55 7.75
C ASN A 190 -6.54 1.74 8.02
N LEU A 191 -5.53 1.95 7.17
CA LEU A 191 -4.69 3.16 7.23
C LEU A 191 -5.54 4.43 7.12
N ALA A 192 -6.46 4.50 6.15
CA ALA A 192 -7.35 5.64 5.97
C ALA A 192 -8.22 5.89 7.21
N LEU A 193 -8.75 4.84 7.84
CA LEU A 193 -9.54 4.94 9.07
C LEU A 193 -8.75 5.49 10.27
N HIS A 194 -7.42 5.33 10.30
CA HIS A 194 -6.57 5.93 11.34
C HIS A 194 -6.26 7.41 11.13
N MET A 195 -6.44 7.92 9.90
CA MET A 195 -5.95 9.25 9.51
C MET A 195 -7.05 10.19 9.01
N CYS A 196 -8.25 9.70 8.71
CA CYS A 196 -9.34 10.45 8.10
C CYS A 196 -10.62 10.36 8.95
N GLN A 197 -11.43 11.42 8.91
CA GLN A 197 -12.73 11.45 9.60
C GLN A 197 -13.80 10.66 8.85
N GLU A 198 -13.72 10.66 7.51
CA GLU A 198 -14.64 9.99 6.62
C GLU A 198 -13.85 9.34 5.48
N VAL A 199 -14.21 8.10 5.15
CA VAL A 199 -13.52 7.32 4.13
C VAL A 199 -14.53 6.84 3.09
N ILE A 200 -14.37 7.31 1.87
CA ILE A 200 -15.07 6.82 0.68
C ILE A 200 -14.23 5.70 0.04
N ILE A 201 -14.89 4.66 -0.45
CA ILE A 201 -14.23 3.58 -1.19
C ILE A 201 -14.79 3.48 -2.61
N ALA A 202 -13.91 3.25 -3.58
CA ALA A 202 -14.28 3.03 -4.98
C ALA A 202 -13.38 1.94 -5.59
N GLY A 203 -13.88 1.18 -6.55
CA GLY A 203 -13.06 0.14 -7.22
C GLY A 203 -12.67 -1.03 -6.31
N PHE A 204 -13.48 -1.35 -5.30
CA PHE A 204 -13.32 -2.56 -4.50
C PHE A 204 -14.23 -3.68 -5.01
N GLY A 205 -13.90 -4.91 -4.61
CA GLY A 205 -14.64 -6.12 -4.99
C GLY A 205 -13.99 -6.89 -6.13
N TYR A 206 -14.42 -8.14 -6.27
CA TYR A 206 -14.06 -9.05 -7.36
C TYR A 206 -15.32 -9.36 -8.19
N PRO A 207 -15.16 -9.76 -9.46
CA PRO A 207 -16.23 -10.43 -10.20
C PRO A 207 -16.80 -11.61 -9.40
N GLY A 208 -18.07 -11.95 -9.63
CA GLY A 208 -18.70 -13.07 -8.95
C GLY A 208 -18.00 -14.39 -9.27
N ASN A 209 -18.12 -15.40 -8.39
CA ASN A 209 -17.40 -16.69 -8.54
C ASN A 209 -17.67 -17.45 -9.86
N HIS A 210 -18.75 -17.11 -10.57
CA HIS A 210 -19.13 -17.71 -11.85
C HIS A 210 -18.91 -16.76 -13.04
N ASP A 211 -18.37 -15.57 -12.80
CA ASP A 211 -18.07 -14.59 -13.84
C ASP A 211 -16.59 -14.70 -14.24
N ASN A 212 -16.36 -15.43 -15.32
CA ASN A 212 -15.03 -15.62 -15.91
C ASN A 212 -14.76 -14.63 -17.06
N THR A 213 -15.70 -13.71 -17.33
CA THR A 213 -15.62 -12.78 -18.46
C THR A 213 -15.16 -11.40 -18.03
N THR A 214 -15.58 -10.97 -16.85
CA THR A 214 -15.22 -9.67 -16.31
C THR A 214 -13.78 -9.70 -15.83
N PRO A 215 -12.90 -8.79 -16.29
CA PRO A 215 -11.55 -8.68 -15.78
C PRO A 215 -11.54 -8.42 -14.27
N ILE A 216 -10.48 -8.85 -13.59
CA ILE A 216 -10.32 -8.56 -12.15
C ILE A 216 -10.07 -7.06 -11.92
N HIS A 217 -9.23 -6.44 -12.76
CA HIS A 217 -8.88 -5.02 -12.62
C HIS A 217 -9.40 -4.16 -13.76
N TYR A 218 -9.66 -2.88 -13.46
CA TYR A 218 -10.14 -1.90 -14.43
C TYR A 218 -9.21 -1.67 -15.63
N TYR A 219 -7.92 -2.06 -15.51
CA TYR A 219 -6.88 -1.88 -16.51
C TYR A 219 -6.52 -3.18 -17.24
N ASN A 220 -7.26 -4.26 -17.03
CA ASN A 220 -7.08 -5.54 -17.71
C ASN A 220 -7.93 -5.68 -19.00
N ILE A 221 -8.34 -4.56 -19.60
CA ILE A 221 -9.18 -4.54 -20.80
C ILE A 221 -8.35 -5.01 -22.00
N GLY A 222 -8.86 -6.01 -22.75
CA GLY A 222 -8.22 -6.49 -23.99
C GLY A 222 -7.10 -7.53 -23.79
N ARG A 223 -6.94 -8.09 -22.59
CA ARG A 223 -6.13 -9.30 -22.36
C ARG A 223 -7.06 -10.51 -22.22
N SER A 224 -7.61 -10.96 -23.34
CA SER A 224 -8.23 -12.29 -23.49
C SER A 224 -7.15 -13.32 -23.82
#